data_AF-A0AAW1CKS6-F1
#
_entry.id   AF-A0AAW1CKS6-F1
#
_cell.length_a   1.000
_cell.length_b   1.000
_cell.length_c   1.000
_cell.angle_alpha   90.00
_cell.angle_beta   90.00
_cell.angle_gamma   90.00
#
_symmetry.space_group_name_H-M   'P 1'
#
loop_
_entity.id
_entity.type
_entity.pdbx_description
1 polymer ?
#
loop_
_entity_poly.entity_id
_entity_poly.type
_entity_poly.pdbx_seq_one_letter_code
_entity_poly.pdbx_strand_id
1 'polypeptide(L)'
;MSKKSVSYIKPEEPAFLARLKQQVGYKEGPTVHTKREELPTWSSSDESDSEDQPQVVVLKPGDLTAEEAAKAKQGIIYSEF
;
A
#
# COMPACT_ATOMS: atom_id res chain seq x y z
N MET A 1 11.39 -34.04 -17.36
CA MET A 1 10.78 -33.03 -16.48
C MET A 1 9.37 -33.47 -16.10
N SER A 2 9.19 -34.14 -14.96
CA SER A 2 7.87 -34.64 -14.54
C SER A 2 7.02 -33.49 -13.99
N LYS A 3 6.03 -33.04 -14.77
CA LYS A 3 5.00 -32.10 -14.30
C LYS A 3 4.03 -32.87 -13.40
N LYS A 4 4.20 -32.76 -12.09
CA LYS A 4 3.27 -33.33 -11.11
C LYS A 4 2.03 -32.42 -11.03
N SER A 5 1.00 -32.73 -11.81
CA SER A 5 -0.30 -32.08 -11.74
C SER A 5 -1.03 -32.56 -10.47
N VAL A 6 -0.99 -31.75 -9.41
CA VAL A 6 -1.76 -32.00 -8.19
C VAL A 6 -3.10 -31.30 -8.34
N SER A 7 -4.19 -32.09 -8.41
CA SER A 7 -5.55 -31.58 -8.29
C SER A 7 -5.98 -31.67 -6.81
N TYR A 8 -6.58 -30.59 -6.31
CA TYR A 8 -7.12 -30.54 -4.96
C TYR A 8 -8.62 -30.24 -5.04
N ILE A 9 -9.43 -31.11 -4.44
CA ILE A 9 -10.87 -30.92 -4.28
C ILE A 9 -11.10 -30.71 -2.78
N LYS A 10 -11.72 -29.59 -2.40
CA LYS A 10 -12.07 -29.33 -1.01
C LYS A 10 -13.29 -30.18 -0.65
N PRO A 11 -13.18 -31.15 0.28
CA PRO A 11 -14.33 -31.91 0.75
C PRO A 11 -15.27 -31.03 1.58
N GLU A 12 -16.51 -31.46 1.73
CA GLU A 12 -17.47 -30.77 2.61
C GLU A 12 -17.02 -30.80 4.07
N GLU A 13 -17.41 -29.76 4.81
CA GLU A 13 -17.08 -29.66 6.22
C GLU A 13 -17.79 -30.75 7.04
N PRO A 14 -17.07 -31.54 7.85
CA PRO A 14 -17.68 -32.57 8.67
C PRO A 14 -18.57 -31.94 9.76
N ALA A 15 -19.67 -32.62 10.09
CA ALA A 15 -20.70 -32.12 11.00
C ALA A 15 -20.19 -31.70 12.39
N PHE A 16 -19.12 -32.31 12.90
CA PHE A 16 -18.55 -31.94 14.20
C PHE A 16 -17.89 -30.54 14.16
N LEU A 17 -17.17 -30.20 13.09
CA LEU A 17 -16.52 -28.89 12.94
C LEU A 17 -17.57 -27.80 12.75
N ALA A 18 -18.63 -28.08 11.97
CA ALA A 18 -19.74 -27.15 11.78
C ALA A 18 -20.41 -26.78 13.12
N ARG A 19 -20.70 -27.77 13.97
CA ARG A 19 -21.27 -27.56 15.31
C ARG A 19 -20.34 -26.76 16.21
N LEU A 20 -19.05 -27.10 16.23
CA LEU A 20 -18.04 -26.41 17.03
C LEU A 20 -17.94 -24.93 16.62
N LYS A 21 -17.80 -24.66 15.31
CA LYS A 21 -17.72 -23.30 14.76
C LYS A 21 -18.95 -22.48 15.11
N GLN A 22 -20.14 -23.08 15.06
CA GLN A 22 -21.38 -22.42 15.45
C GLN A 22 -21.41 -22.06 16.94
N GLN A 23 -20.97 -22.96 17.82
CA GLN A 23 -20.94 -22.73 19.27
C GLN A 23 -19.99 -21.60 19.67
N VAL A 24 -18.83 -21.50 19.01
CA VAL A 24 -17.81 -20.48 19.31
C VAL A 24 -17.99 -19.18 18.51
N GLY A 25 -19.02 -19.10 17.66
CA GLY A 25 -19.27 -17.93 16.81
C GLY A 25 -18.16 -17.68 15.78
N TYR A 26 -17.52 -18.75 15.29
CA TYR A 26 -16.43 -18.65 14.32
C TYR A 26 -16.93 -18.02 13.01
N LYS A 27 -16.22 -17.00 12.54
CA LYS A 27 -16.40 -16.38 11.24
C LYS A 27 -15.20 -16.72 10.37
N GLU A 28 -15.45 -17.25 9.17
CA GLU A 28 -14.39 -17.56 8.22
C GLU A 28 -13.62 -16.28 7.86
N GLY A 29 -12.29 -16.37 7.92
CA GLY A 29 -11.40 -15.24 7.67
C GLY A 29 -11.32 -14.84 6.19
N PRO A 30 -10.55 -13.78 5.88
CA PRO A 30 -10.33 -13.36 4.50
C PRO A 30 -9.71 -14.49 3.68
N THR A 31 -10.26 -14.72 2.50
CA THR A 31 -9.79 -15.76 1.58
C THR A 31 -8.81 -15.16 0.56
N VAL A 32 -8.21 -15.99 -0.30
CA VAL A 32 -7.38 -15.48 -1.40
C VAL A 32 -8.13 -14.57 -2.37
N HIS A 33 -9.47 -14.68 -2.44
CA HIS A 33 -10.31 -13.83 -3.27
C HIS A 33 -10.46 -12.44 -2.70
N THR A 34 -10.41 -12.27 -1.38
CA THR A 34 -10.54 -10.95 -0.74
C THR A 34 -9.37 -10.02 -1.07
N LYS A 35 -8.23 -10.57 -1.54
CA LYS A 35 -7.11 -9.78 -2.06
C LYS A 35 -7.40 -9.08 -3.40
N ARG A 36 -8.44 -9.54 -4.12
CA ARG A 36 -8.84 -8.98 -5.42
C ARG A 36 -9.99 -7.98 -5.29
N GLU A 37 -10.51 -7.79 -4.08
CA GLU A 37 -11.56 -6.81 -3.83
C GLU A 37 -11.00 -5.40 -4.05
N GLU A 38 -11.83 -4.53 -4.61
CA GLU A 38 -11.49 -3.11 -4.75
C GLU A 38 -11.39 -2.51 -3.35
N LEU A 39 -10.16 -2.16 -2.96
CA LEU A 39 -9.93 -1.43 -1.73
C LEU A 39 -10.51 -0.02 -1.86
N PRO A 40 -11.02 0.57 -0.76
CA PRO A 40 -11.45 1.97 -0.78
C PRO A 40 -10.31 2.83 -1.33
N THR A 41 -10.64 3.80 -2.18
CA THR A 41 -9.65 4.79 -2.61
C THR A 41 -9.24 5.58 -1.39
N TRP A 42 -8.01 5.35 -0.93
CA TRP A 42 -7.38 6.21 0.06
C TRP A 42 -7.37 7.59 -0.58
N SER A 43 -8.07 8.57 0.01
CA SER A 43 -7.85 9.95 -0.37
C SER A 43 -6.36 10.18 -0.18
N SER A 44 -5.66 10.65 -1.22
CA SER A 44 -4.22 10.95 -1.21
C SER A 44 -3.77 11.96 -0.13
N SER A 45 -4.66 12.28 0.82
CA SER A 45 -4.40 12.97 2.07
C SER A 45 -3.77 12.05 3.13
N ASP A 46 -3.05 11.00 2.70
CA ASP A 46 -1.75 10.73 3.32
C ASP A 46 -0.85 11.92 2.95
N GLU A 47 -1.21 13.09 3.49
CA GLU A 47 -0.48 14.33 3.34
C GLU A 47 0.91 13.96 3.81
N SER A 48 1.85 13.95 2.86
CA SER A 48 3.27 13.84 3.18
C SER A 48 3.52 14.74 4.37
N ASP A 49 3.87 14.14 5.52
CA ASP A 49 4.09 14.90 6.74
C ASP A 49 5.10 15.99 6.39
N SER A 50 4.87 17.22 6.84
CA SER A 50 5.74 18.35 6.47
C SER A 50 7.23 18.12 6.83
N GLU A 51 7.47 17.15 7.71
CA GLU A 51 8.77 16.59 8.12
C GLU A 51 9.49 15.81 6.99
N ASP A 52 8.78 15.23 6.02
CA ASP A 52 9.33 14.41 4.92
C ASP A 52 9.65 15.22 3.64
N GLN A 53 9.63 16.55 3.70
CA GLN A 53 9.97 17.40 2.55
C GLN A 53 11.49 17.48 2.30
N PRO A 54 11.93 17.55 1.03
CA PRO A 54 13.35 17.63 0.71
C PRO A 54 13.97 18.96 1.17
N GLN A 55 15.12 18.89 1.84
CA GLN A 55 15.87 20.08 2.26
C GLN A 55 16.76 20.62 1.13
N VAL A 56 16.62 21.91 0.83
CA VAL A 56 17.44 22.62 -0.17
C VAL A 56 18.69 23.20 0.49
N VAL A 57 19.88 22.81 0.01
CA VAL A 57 21.19 23.27 0.52
C VAL A 57 22.02 23.95 -0.56
N VAL A 58 22.78 24.98 -0.19
CA VAL A 58 23.69 25.73 -1.08
C VAL A 58 25.12 25.29 -0.80
N LEU A 59 25.84 24.79 -1.82
CA LEU A 59 27.20 24.25 -1.65
C LEU A 59 28.27 25.31 -1.91
N LYS A 60 28.07 26.19 -2.90
CA LYS A 60 28.98 27.28 -3.27
C LYS A 60 28.25 28.62 -3.32
N PRO A 61 28.95 29.74 -3.05
CA PRO A 61 28.35 31.07 -3.19
C PRO A 61 27.95 31.31 -4.65
N GLY A 62 26.67 31.64 -4.87
CA GLY A 62 26.10 31.90 -6.19
C GLY A 62 25.35 30.72 -6.83
N ASP A 63 25.29 29.54 -6.19
CA ASP A 63 24.54 28.40 -6.73
C ASP A 63 23.02 28.62 -6.75
N LEU A 64 22.49 29.43 -5.82
CA LEU A 64 21.06 29.71 -5.67
C LEU A 64 20.85 31.10 -5.09
N THR A 65 19.87 31.83 -5.63
CA THR A 65 19.32 33.04 -5.02
C THR A 65 18.17 32.71 -4.07
N ALA A 66 17.80 33.64 -3.19
CA ALA A 66 16.72 33.43 -2.20
C ALA A 66 15.36 33.15 -2.87
N GLU A 67 15.10 33.75 -4.02
CA GLU A 67 13.86 33.55 -4.79
C GLU A 67 13.81 32.17 -5.45
N GLU A 68 14.93 31.71 -5.99
CA GLU A 68 15.04 30.38 -6.61
C GLU A 68 14.94 29.27 -5.55
N ALA A 69 15.52 29.46 -4.37
CA ALA A 69 15.41 28.51 -3.26
C ALA A 69 13.96 28.35 -2.77
N ALA A 70 13.17 29.41 -2.75
CA ALA A 70 11.75 29.36 -2.38
C ALA A 70 10.93 28.57 -3.41
N LYS A 71 11.20 28.76 -4.71
CA LYS A 71 10.58 28.00 -5.80
C LYS A 71 10.96 26.51 -5.76
N ALA A 72 12.21 26.20 -5.37
CA ALA A 72 12.71 24.84 -5.23
C ALA A 72 11.96 24.08 -4.13
N LYS A 73 11.73 24.73 -2.99
CA LYS A 73 10.96 24.16 -1.87
C LYS A 73 9.50 23.85 -2.21
N GLN A 74 8.93 24.60 -3.15
CA GLN A 74 7.56 24.38 -3.64
C GLN A 74 7.48 23.32 -4.75
N GLY A 75 8.62 22.71 -5.15
CA GLY A 75 8.67 21.67 -6.19
C GLY A 75 8.50 22.18 -7.62
N ILE A 76 8.44 23.51 -7.83
CA ILE A 76 8.04 24.13 -9.10
C ILE A 76 9.15 24.06 -10.17
N ILE A 77 10.42 23.93 -9.77
CA ILE A 77 11.55 23.98 -10.71
C ILE A 77 11.67 22.69 -11.55
N TYR A 78 11.13 21.57 -11.07
CA TYR A 78 11.22 20.28 -11.75
C TYR A 78 10.11 20.05 -12.79
N SER A 79 9.13 20.96 -12.92
CA SER A 79 8.03 20.83 -13.89
C SER A 79 8.29 21.46 -15.25
N GLU A 80 9.42 22.18 -15.42
CA GLU A 80 9.80 22.85 -16.67
C GLU A 80 10.89 22.10 -17.47
N PHE A 81 11.24 20.88 -17.06
CA PHE A 81 12.18 19.98 -17.75
C PHE A 81 11.48 18.74 -18.32
#